data_AF-A0A534YI48-F1
#
_entry.id   AF-A0A534YI48-F1
#
_cell.length_a   1.000
_cell.length_b   1.000
_cell.length_c   1.000
_cell.angle_alpha   90.00
_cell.angle_beta   90.00
_cell.angle_gamma   90.00
#
_symmetry.space_group_name_H-M   'P 1'
#
loop_
_entity.id
_entity.type
_entity.pdbx_description
1 polymer ?
#
loop_
_entity_poly.entity_id
_entity_poly.type
_entity_poly.pdbx_seq_one_letter_code
_entity_poly.pdbx_strand_id
1 'polypeptide(L)'
;MWTGTAPTVKADTGLDFQTTFDQLVAWDPEFAELAPAEPPDAAHDFVVGSKKVTYISDAFQHLRVSAHSGPSLLDEQGEPLAPGENPKGTVRLTVSFPELFFDVKGDVECLFVNGNIGLVAARIVSLDGALPPVFEGATHVTLRIFDFGNPGSPPPDDRWDWYFMAPRAPIFCAAFGGGGGGGSGNLVVHDASN
;
A
#
# COMPACT_ATOMS: atom_id res chain seq x y z
N MET A 1 23.40 -13.00 7.42
CA MET A 1 22.96 -12.74 8.81
C MET A 1 23.08 -11.23 9.01
N TRP A 2 21.97 -10.50 8.87
CA TRP A 2 21.95 -9.05 9.06
C TRP A 2 21.58 -8.78 10.52
N THR A 3 22.44 -8.07 11.25
CA THR A 3 22.34 -7.86 12.71
C THR A 3 21.93 -6.43 13.07
N GLY A 4 21.35 -5.68 12.12
CA GLY A 4 20.77 -4.37 12.41
C GLY A 4 19.38 -4.53 12.99
N THR A 5 19.16 -4.09 14.22
CA THR A 5 17.81 -3.80 14.71
C THR A 5 17.21 -2.74 13.79
N ALA A 6 16.21 -3.12 13.00
CA ALA A 6 15.45 -2.17 12.19
C ALA A 6 14.84 -1.10 13.10
N PRO A 7 14.92 0.19 12.75
CA PRO A 7 14.28 1.23 13.54
C PRO A 7 12.77 0.96 13.60
N THR A 8 12.28 0.73 14.81
CA THR A 8 10.85 0.62 15.12
C THR A 8 10.25 2.01 14.92
N VAL A 9 9.33 2.14 13.97
CA VAL A 9 8.58 3.38 13.78
C VAL A 9 7.45 3.38 14.82
N LYS A 10 7.56 4.27 15.78
CA LYS A 10 6.58 4.38 16.86
C LYS A 10 5.29 4.96 16.28
N ALA A 11 4.18 4.23 16.33
CA ALA A 11 2.83 4.75 16.13
C ALA A 11 2.48 5.68 17.30
N ASP A 12 3.04 6.89 17.28
CA ASP A 12 2.44 8.03 17.94
C ASP A 12 1.52 8.70 16.91
N THR A 13 0.32 9.08 17.36
CA THR A 13 -0.79 9.72 16.63
C THR A 13 -0.45 11.14 16.14
N GLY A 14 0.69 11.31 15.47
CA GLY A 14 1.22 12.58 14.99
C GLY A 14 2.38 12.44 14.00
N LEU A 15 2.54 11.27 13.36
CA LEU A 15 3.47 11.13 12.24
C LEU A 15 2.84 11.68 10.98
N ASP A 16 3.41 12.77 10.47
CA ASP A 16 3.06 13.29 9.16
C ASP A 16 3.58 12.36 8.04
N PHE A 17 2.99 12.50 6.86
CA PHE A 17 3.34 11.70 5.69
C PHE A 17 4.84 11.73 5.37
N GLN A 18 5.47 12.91 5.42
CA GLN A 18 6.86 13.07 4.99
C GLN A 18 7.81 12.34 5.95
N THR A 19 7.59 12.48 7.25
CA THR A 19 8.36 11.76 8.26
C THR A 19 8.27 10.25 8.06
N THR A 20 7.08 9.73 7.76
CA THR A 20 6.89 8.29 7.51
C THR A 20 7.56 7.86 6.20
N PHE A 21 7.42 8.66 5.15
CA PHE A 21 8.02 8.42 3.85
C PHE A 21 9.56 8.34 3.94
N ASP A 22 10.19 9.29 4.61
CA ASP A 22 11.66 9.33 4.77
C ASP A 22 12.18 8.11 5.54
N GLN A 23 11.44 7.65 6.56
CA GLN A 23 11.78 6.44 7.30
C GLN A 23 11.64 5.18 6.44
N LEU A 24 10.61 5.11 5.59
CA LEU A 24 10.46 4.02 4.63
C LEU A 24 11.59 4.01 3.60
N VAL A 25 12.03 5.17 3.10
CA VAL A 25 13.20 5.27 2.22
C VAL A 25 14.48 4.79 2.92
N ALA A 26 14.66 5.12 4.19
CA ALA A 26 15.82 4.67 4.95
C ALA A 26 15.83 3.14 5.16
N TRP A 27 14.65 2.52 5.28
CA TRP A 27 14.49 1.07 5.44
C TRP A 27 14.53 0.31 4.10
N ASP A 28 13.93 0.88 3.06
CA ASP A 28 13.76 0.31 1.72
C ASP A 28 14.12 1.40 0.68
N PRO A 29 15.38 1.48 0.23
CA PRO A 29 15.84 2.55 -0.65
C PRO A 29 15.08 2.69 -1.97
N GLU A 30 14.54 1.59 -2.51
CA GLU A 30 13.70 1.60 -3.72
C GLU A 30 12.36 2.32 -3.49
N PHE A 31 11.95 2.53 -2.24
CA PHE A 31 10.75 3.28 -1.89
C PHE A 31 10.83 4.75 -2.32
N ALA A 32 12.04 5.30 -2.51
CA ALA A 32 12.22 6.66 -3.01
C ALA A 32 11.57 6.89 -4.39
N GLU A 33 11.39 5.83 -5.19
CA GLU A 33 10.71 5.89 -6.49
C GLU A 33 9.19 6.12 -6.40
N LEU A 34 8.63 6.04 -5.18
CA LEU A 34 7.22 6.29 -4.87
C LEU A 34 7.00 7.69 -4.27
N ALA A 35 8.01 8.56 -4.32
CA ALA A 35 7.88 9.93 -3.83
C ALA A 35 6.70 10.63 -4.53
N PRO A 36 5.74 11.20 -3.78
CA PRO A 36 4.66 11.94 -4.40
C PRO A 36 5.23 13.21 -5.03
N ALA A 37 4.64 13.62 -6.15
CA ALA A 37 4.98 14.92 -6.75
C ALA A 37 4.58 16.09 -5.83
N GLU A 38 3.50 15.90 -5.08
CA GLU A 38 2.98 16.85 -4.09
C GLU A 38 2.64 16.07 -2.82
N PRO A 39 3.39 16.23 -1.72
CA PRO A 39 3.10 15.52 -0.49
C PRO A 39 1.75 15.96 0.10
N PRO A 40 0.96 15.04 0.68
CA PRO A 40 -0.26 15.39 1.39
C PRO A 40 0.03 16.24 2.63
N ASP A 41 -0.89 17.14 2.94
CA ASP A 41 -0.94 17.81 4.24
C ASP A 41 -1.88 17.04 5.21
N ALA A 42 -2.05 17.55 6.43
CA ALA A 42 -2.86 16.89 7.46
C ALA A 42 -4.36 16.76 7.13
N ALA A 43 -4.87 17.50 6.13
CA ALA A 43 -6.26 17.44 5.70
C ALA A 43 -6.52 16.37 4.63
N HIS A 44 -5.49 15.62 4.23
CA HIS A 44 -5.57 14.56 3.24
C HIS A 44 -5.55 13.19 3.91
N ASP A 45 -6.35 12.27 3.40
CA ASP A 45 -6.19 10.85 3.69
C ASP A 45 -4.88 10.37 3.08
N PHE A 46 -4.17 9.47 3.76
CA PHE A 46 -3.02 8.81 3.15
C PHE A 46 -2.82 7.38 3.60
N VAL A 47 -2.21 6.61 2.71
CA VAL A 47 -1.72 5.25 2.95
C VAL A 47 -0.30 5.19 2.44
N VAL A 48 0.66 4.99 3.35
CA VAL A 48 2.08 4.91 3.01
C VAL A 48 2.70 3.71 3.70
N GLY A 49 3.34 2.83 2.93
CA GLY A 49 3.89 1.61 3.50
C GLY A 49 4.66 0.74 2.53
N SER A 50 5.54 -0.08 3.09
CA SER A 50 6.32 -1.07 2.35
C SER A 50 6.32 -2.38 3.14
N LYS A 51 5.91 -3.46 2.48
CA LYS A 51 5.81 -4.80 3.06
C LYS A 51 6.46 -5.82 2.15
N LYS A 52 7.36 -6.61 2.72
CA LYS A 52 7.99 -7.75 2.05
C LYS A 52 7.62 -9.06 2.75
N VAL A 53 7.04 -9.97 1.97
CA VAL A 53 6.74 -11.33 2.39
C VAL A 53 7.77 -12.26 1.74
N THR A 54 8.60 -12.88 2.55
CA THR A 54 9.58 -13.88 2.11
C THR A 54 9.04 -15.28 2.30
N TYR A 55 9.23 -16.12 1.29
CA TYR A 55 8.87 -17.54 1.25
C TYR A 55 10.16 -18.39 1.26
N ILE A 56 10.02 -19.69 0.99
CA ILE A 56 11.16 -20.60 0.87
C ILE A 56 12.10 -20.18 -0.28
N SER A 57 13.40 -20.41 -0.10
CA SER A 57 14.43 -20.26 -1.16
C SER A 57 14.46 -18.88 -1.81
N ASP A 58 14.57 -17.82 -1.00
CA ASP A 58 14.63 -16.40 -1.41
C ASP A 58 13.44 -15.88 -2.23
N ALA A 59 12.40 -16.69 -2.42
CA ALA A 59 11.20 -16.23 -3.10
C ALA A 59 10.49 -15.16 -2.26
N PHE A 60 9.96 -14.12 -2.91
CA PHE A 60 9.28 -13.04 -2.19
C PHE A 60 8.19 -12.36 -3.01
N GLN A 61 7.30 -11.71 -2.27
CA GLN A 61 6.40 -10.68 -2.77
C GLN A 61 6.69 -9.40 -1.98
N HIS A 62 6.81 -8.27 -2.66
CA HIS A 62 7.11 -6.98 -2.06
C HIS A 62 6.14 -5.93 -2.59
N LEU A 63 5.28 -5.44 -1.70
CA LEU A 63 4.31 -4.38 -1.97
C LEU A 63 4.82 -3.07 -1.40
N ARG A 64 4.79 -2.01 -2.20
CA ARG A 64 5.08 -0.64 -1.80
C ARG A 64 3.90 0.23 -2.22
N VAL A 65 3.45 1.09 -1.33
CA VAL A 65 2.32 2.01 -1.56
C VAL A 65 2.64 3.37 -0.97
N SER A 66 2.36 4.40 -1.75
CA SER A 66 2.38 5.80 -1.36
C SER A 66 1.18 6.42 -2.04
N ALA A 67 0.10 6.63 -1.29
CA ALA A 67 -1.18 7.08 -1.82
C ALA A 67 -1.77 8.16 -0.92
N HIS A 68 -2.39 9.18 -1.51
CA HIS A 68 -3.13 10.18 -0.77
C HIS A 68 -4.28 10.78 -1.60
N SER A 69 -5.25 11.37 -0.91
CA SER A 69 -6.41 12.04 -1.51
C SER A 69 -6.97 13.08 -0.55
N GLY A 70 -7.97 13.86 -0.97
CA GLY A 70 -8.85 14.52 0.00
C GLY A 70 -9.53 13.50 0.93
N PRO A 71 -10.24 13.96 1.97
CA PRO A 71 -10.89 13.07 2.92
C PRO A 71 -11.96 12.23 2.25
N SER A 72 -12.03 10.97 2.65
CA SER A 72 -13.09 10.03 2.26
C SER A 72 -14.42 10.46 2.85
N LEU A 73 -15.50 10.26 2.10
CA LEU A 73 -16.84 10.59 2.57
C LEU A 73 -17.49 9.38 3.24
N LEU A 74 -18.00 9.60 4.44
CA LEU A 74 -18.75 8.63 5.25
C LEU A 74 -20.18 9.13 5.46
N ASP A 75 -21.14 8.22 5.64
CA ASP A 75 -22.50 8.57 6.04
C ASP A 75 -22.60 8.85 7.54
N GLU A 76 -23.81 9.19 8.01
CA GLU A 76 -24.08 9.47 9.42
C GLU A 76 -23.84 8.26 10.35
N GLN A 77 -23.71 7.05 9.80
CA GLN A 77 -23.42 5.82 10.53
C GLN A 77 -21.93 5.45 10.46
N GLY A 78 -21.10 6.22 9.74
CA GLY A 78 -19.68 5.95 9.53
C GLY A 78 -19.41 4.95 8.41
N GLU A 79 -20.40 4.65 7.58
CA GLU A 79 -20.25 3.74 6.45
C GLU A 79 -19.69 4.47 5.21
N PRO A 80 -18.92 3.79 4.35
CA PRO A 80 -18.36 4.37 3.13
C PRO A 80 -19.42 4.97 2.18
N LEU A 81 -19.32 6.26 1.87
CA LEU A 81 -20.13 6.91 0.81
C LEU A 81 -19.35 7.12 -0.48
N ALA A 82 -18.14 7.67 -0.40
CA ALA A 82 -17.30 7.94 -1.57
C ALA A 82 -15.81 7.94 -1.23
N PRO A 83 -14.93 7.56 -2.18
CA PRO A 83 -13.49 7.74 -2.05
C PRO A 83 -13.11 9.22 -1.93
N GLY A 84 -11.92 9.47 -1.42
CA GLY A 84 -11.35 10.81 -1.35
C GLY A 84 -11.14 11.42 -2.74
N GLU A 85 -11.36 12.72 -2.84
CA GLU A 85 -11.21 13.45 -4.10
C GLU A 85 -9.73 13.57 -4.52
N ASN A 86 -9.49 13.65 -5.83
CA ASN A 86 -8.16 13.83 -6.44
C ASN A 86 -7.09 12.86 -5.92
N PRO A 87 -7.32 11.54 -6.02
CA PRO A 87 -6.36 10.54 -5.57
C PRO A 87 -5.06 10.66 -6.36
N LYS A 88 -3.94 10.53 -5.63
CA LYS A 88 -2.58 10.64 -6.15
C LYS A 88 -1.70 9.56 -5.54
N GLY A 89 -0.60 9.28 -6.22
CA GLY A 89 0.47 8.43 -5.71
C GLY A 89 0.72 7.20 -6.58
N THR A 90 1.43 6.23 -6.00
CA THR A 90 1.95 5.06 -6.70
C THR A 90 1.85 3.81 -5.83
N VAL A 91 1.52 2.70 -6.49
CA VAL A 91 1.72 1.35 -5.99
C VAL A 91 2.84 0.68 -6.81
N ARG A 92 3.73 -0.07 -6.16
CA ARG A 92 4.67 -0.97 -6.83
C ARG A 92 4.57 -2.36 -6.21
N LEU A 93 4.49 -3.37 -7.07
CA LEU A 93 4.45 -4.78 -6.68
C LEU A 93 5.57 -5.51 -7.40
N THR A 94 6.53 -6.00 -6.61
CA THR A 94 7.63 -6.82 -7.09
C THR A 94 7.45 -8.24 -6.58
N VAL A 95 7.46 -9.20 -7.50
CA VAL A 95 7.30 -10.62 -7.19
C VAL A 95 8.47 -11.38 -7.80
N SER A 96 9.10 -12.22 -6.99
CA SER A 96 10.24 -13.04 -7.37
C SER A 96 10.05 -14.46 -6.84
N PHE A 97 9.70 -15.38 -7.73
CA PHE A 97 9.68 -16.82 -7.53
C PHE A 97 10.50 -17.50 -8.64
N PRO A 98 10.97 -18.75 -8.46
CA PRO A 98 11.82 -19.44 -9.44
C PRO A 98 11.30 -19.46 -10.88
N GLU A 99 9.99 -19.42 -11.09
CA GLU A 99 9.34 -19.46 -12.42
C GLU A 99 8.42 -18.25 -12.68
N LEU A 100 8.38 -17.28 -11.76
CA LEU A 100 7.51 -16.12 -11.85
C LEU A 100 8.24 -14.91 -11.30
N PHE A 101 8.71 -14.07 -12.21
CA PHE A 101 9.23 -12.76 -11.89
C PHE A 101 8.39 -11.69 -12.54
N PHE A 102 8.02 -10.67 -11.77
CA PHE A 102 7.49 -9.45 -12.33
C PHE A 102 7.70 -8.26 -11.40
N ASP A 103 7.77 -7.08 -12.00
CA ASP A 103 7.81 -5.82 -11.30
C ASP A 103 6.89 -4.83 -12.01
N VAL A 104 5.80 -4.46 -11.34
CA VAL A 104 4.77 -3.60 -11.90
C VAL A 104 4.59 -2.36 -11.04
N LYS A 105 4.40 -1.23 -11.70
CA LYS A 105 4.06 0.04 -11.08
C LYS A 105 2.65 0.42 -11.48
N GLY A 106 1.92 1.11 -10.62
CA GLY A 106 0.62 1.65 -10.98
C GLY A 106 0.39 3.01 -10.36
N ASP A 107 -0.28 3.87 -11.11
CA ASP A 107 -0.69 5.20 -10.68
C ASP A 107 -2.03 5.09 -9.94
N VAL A 108 -2.10 5.67 -8.74
CA VAL A 108 -3.30 5.60 -7.90
C VAL A 108 -4.43 6.41 -8.55
N GLU A 109 -5.59 5.78 -8.73
CA GLU A 109 -6.80 6.41 -9.27
C GLU A 109 -7.97 6.40 -8.28
N CYS A 110 -7.82 5.72 -7.15
CA CYS A 110 -8.81 5.70 -6.07
C CYS A 110 -8.11 5.45 -4.74
N LEU A 111 -8.41 6.28 -3.74
CA LEU A 111 -8.08 6.04 -2.35
C LEU A 111 -9.34 6.23 -1.51
N PHE A 112 -9.60 5.29 -0.62
CA PHE A 112 -10.61 5.42 0.43
C PHE A 112 -9.97 5.02 1.75
N VAL A 113 -10.17 5.84 2.79
CA VAL A 113 -9.72 5.57 4.14
C VAL A 113 -10.92 5.66 5.08
N ASN A 114 -10.98 4.72 6.03
CA ASN A 114 -11.92 4.77 7.15
C ASN A 114 -11.24 4.16 8.38
N GLY A 115 -10.93 5.03 9.35
CA GLY A 115 -10.13 4.72 10.51
C GLY A 115 -8.78 4.15 10.10
N ASN A 116 -8.57 2.88 10.41
CA ASN A 116 -7.32 2.18 10.15
C ASN A 116 -7.33 1.34 8.86
N ILE A 117 -8.35 1.49 8.02
CA ILE A 117 -8.51 0.72 6.79
C ILE A 117 -8.22 1.63 5.60
N GLY A 118 -7.32 1.21 4.71
CA GLY A 118 -7.07 1.85 3.42
C GLY A 118 -7.49 0.95 2.26
N LEU A 119 -8.22 1.50 1.29
CA LEU A 119 -8.55 0.86 0.01
C LEU A 119 -7.90 1.67 -1.11
N VAL A 120 -7.05 1.04 -1.91
CA VAL A 120 -6.31 1.70 -3.00
C VAL A 120 -6.63 1.00 -4.30
N ALA A 121 -6.91 1.74 -5.37
CA ALA A 121 -6.88 1.21 -6.72
C ALA A 121 -5.83 1.97 -7.54
N ALA A 122 -4.96 1.24 -8.23
CA ALA A 122 -3.90 1.79 -9.05
C ALA A 122 -3.93 1.19 -10.45
N ARG A 123 -3.94 2.03 -11.48
CA ARG A 123 -3.85 1.60 -12.88
C ARG A 123 -2.45 1.10 -13.17
N ILE A 124 -2.33 -0.15 -13.63
CA ILE A 124 -1.03 -0.81 -13.79
C ILE A 124 -0.36 -0.39 -15.10
N VAL A 125 0.93 -0.12 -15.02
CA VAL A 125 1.85 0.02 -16.14
C VAL A 125 3.02 -0.95 -15.89
N SER A 126 3.29 -1.83 -16.86
CA SER A 126 4.50 -2.67 -16.78
C SER A 126 5.74 -1.80 -16.94
N LEU A 127 6.75 -1.98 -16.09
CA LEU A 127 8.03 -1.28 -16.21
C LEU A 127 8.83 -1.79 -17.42
N ASP A 128 8.63 -3.06 -17.82
CA ASP A 128 9.34 -3.73 -18.93
C ASP A 128 8.52 -3.79 -20.23
N GLY A 129 7.45 -3.02 -20.34
CA GLY A 129 6.68 -2.82 -21.58
C GLY A 129 5.62 -3.87 -21.90
N ALA A 130 5.64 -5.05 -21.27
CA ALA A 130 4.56 -6.04 -21.34
C ALA A 130 4.12 -6.45 -19.93
N LEU A 131 2.80 -6.43 -19.69
CA LEU A 131 2.27 -6.95 -18.43
C LEU A 131 2.48 -8.48 -18.39
N PRO A 132 2.92 -9.04 -17.25
CA PRO A 132 3.07 -10.48 -17.10
C PRO A 132 1.72 -11.19 -17.32
N PRO A 133 1.69 -12.47 -17.74
CA PRO A 133 0.44 -13.20 -18.00
C PRO A 133 -0.55 -13.22 -16.83
N VAL A 134 -0.07 -13.13 -15.58
CA VAL A 134 -0.94 -13.03 -14.39
C VAL A 134 -1.80 -11.75 -14.36
N PHE A 135 -1.42 -10.74 -15.15
CA PHE A 135 -2.15 -9.49 -15.36
C PHE A 135 -2.89 -9.46 -16.71
N GLU A 136 -3.04 -10.59 -17.41
CA GLU A 136 -3.70 -10.62 -18.72
C GLU A 136 -5.18 -10.18 -18.59
N GLY A 137 -5.51 -9.08 -19.28
CA GLY A 137 -6.82 -8.43 -19.19
C GLY A 137 -7.03 -7.56 -17.94
N ALA A 138 -6.04 -7.46 -17.07
CA ALA A 138 -6.04 -6.55 -15.93
C ALA A 138 -5.74 -5.13 -16.38
N THR A 139 -6.44 -4.17 -15.78
CA THR A 139 -6.12 -2.74 -15.94
C THR A 139 -5.65 -2.09 -14.64
N HIS A 140 -5.98 -2.69 -13.51
CA HIS A 140 -5.74 -2.14 -12.17
C HIS A 140 -5.22 -3.21 -11.21
N VAL A 141 -4.49 -2.76 -10.20
CA VAL A 141 -4.30 -3.42 -8.90
C VAL A 141 -5.27 -2.76 -7.94
N THR A 142 -6.05 -3.55 -7.20
CA THR A 142 -6.77 -3.05 -6.02
C THR A 142 -6.14 -3.63 -4.78
N LEU A 143 -5.87 -2.80 -3.77
CA LEU A 143 -5.35 -3.17 -2.45
C LEU A 143 -6.40 -2.86 -1.39
N ARG A 144 -6.56 -3.76 -0.44
CA ARG A 144 -7.16 -3.48 0.86
C ARG A 144 -6.06 -3.62 1.89
N ILE A 145 -5.97 -2.67 2.81
CA ILE A 145 -4.86 -2.51 3.75
C ILE A 145 -5.46 -2.26 5.13
N PHE A 146 -4.91 -2.92 6.14
CA PHE A 146 -5.29 -2.75 7.54
C PHE A 146 -4.07 -2.31 8.35
N ASP A 147 -4.18 -1.18 9.01
CA ASP A 147 -3.20 -0.70 9.99
C ASP A 147 -3.60 -1.17 11.39
N PHE A 148 -2.91 -2.15 11.95
CA PHE A 148 -3.17 -2.64 13.31
C PHE A 148 -2.33 -1.93 14.39
N GLY A 149 -1.64 -0.85 14.01
CA GLY A 149 -0.81 -0.06 14.90
C GLY A 149 0.63 -0.57 15.02
N ASN A 150 1.56 0.39 14.98
CA ASN A 150 3.02 0.27 14.99
C ASN A 150 3.68 -0.28 13.71
N PRO A 151 4.32 0.60 12.94
CA PRO A 151 5.38 0.18 12.03
C PRO A 151 6.62 -0.34 12.81
N GLY A 152 6.95 -1.63 12.67
CA GLY A 152 8.05 -2.25 13.42
C GLY A 152 8.14 -3.75 13.22
N SER A 153 9.15 -4.39 13.83
CA SER A 153 9.32 -5.85 13.76
C SER A 153 8.13 -6.53 14.46
N PRO A 154 7.38 -7.40 13.79
CA PRO A 154 6.03 -7.75 14.24
C PRO A 154 6.05 -8.75 15.43
N PRO A 155 5.17 -8.59 16.44
CA PRO A 155 4.61 -9.74 17.13
C PRO A 155 3.89 -10.65 16.12
N PRO A 156 3.70 -11.95 16.40
CA PRO A 156 3.16 -12.92 15.44
C PRO A 156 1.75 -12.64 14.89
N ASP A 157 1.08 -11.56 15.33
CA ASP A 157 -0.30 -11.21 14.98
C ASP A 157 -0.45 -9.94 14.11
N ASP A 158 0.63 -9.32 13.63
CA ASP A 158 0.55 -8.14 12.74
C ASP A 158 0.10 -8.54 11.32
N ARG A 159 -1.22 -8.55 11.13
CA ARG A 159 -1.85 -8.91 9.86
C ARG A 159 -1.96 -7.70 8.95
N TRP A 160 -0.89 -7.41 8.22
CA TRP A 160 -1.06 -6.75 6.94
C TRP A 160 -1.66 -7.74 5.95
N ASP A 161 -2.97 -7.73 5.79
CA ASP A 161 -3.59 -8.46 4.69
C ASP A 161 -3.67 -7.49 3.51
N TRP A 162 -2.88 -7.74 2.47
CA TRP A 162 -3.07 -7.11 1.16
C TRP A 162 -3.64 -8.14 0.21
N TYR A 163 -4.48 -7.63 -0.67
CA TYR A 163 -5.25 -8.38 -1.64
C TYR A 163 -4.85 -7.82 -3.00
N PHE A 164 -4.57 -8.68 -3.97
CA PHE A 164 -4.34 -8.25 -5.35
C PHE A 164 -5.47 -8.77 -6.22
N MET A 165 -6.15 -7.85 -6.90
CA MET A 165 -7.03 -8.19 -8.01
C MET A 165 -6.60 -7.47 -9.27
N ALA A 166 -6.86 -8.16 -10.38
CA ALA A 166 -6.64 -7.72 -11.74
C ALA A 166 -8.00 -7.59 -12.46
N PRO A 167 -8.89 -6.68 -12.02
CA PRO A 167 -10.23 -6.62 -12.58
C PRO A 167 -10.21 -6.18 -14.05
N ARG A 168 -11.10 -6.78 -14.85
CA ARG A 168 -11.30 -6.50 -16.29
C ARG A 168 -12.18 -5.27 -16.57
N ALA A 169 -12.63 -4.59 -15.52
CA ALA A 169 -13.45 -3.39 -15.58
C ALA A 169 -13.03 -2.42 -14.46
N PRO A 170 -13.26 -1.11 -14.59
CA PRO A 170 -12.99 -0.15 -13.51
C PRO A 170 -13.89 -0.49 -12.32
N ILE A 171 -13.28 -0.99 -11.25
CA ILE A 171 -13.98 -1.27 -10.00
C ILE A 171 -13.60 -0.13 -9.04
N PHE A 172 -14.54 0.80 -8.83
CA PHE A 172 -14.45 1.85 -7.81
C PHE A 172 -14.07 1.25 -6.47
N CYS A 173 -12.86 1.50 -5.94
CA CYS A 173 -12.36 1.12 -4.61
C CYS A 173 -13.01 -0.14 -3.98
N ALA A 174 -13.35 -1.20 -4.74
CA ALA A 174 -14.27 -2.21 -4.21
C ALA A 174 -13.48 -3.27 -3.46
N ALA A 175 -13.95 -3.53 -2.25
CA ALA A 175 -13.37 -4.48 -1.33
C ALA A 175 -13.78 -5.91 -1.68
N PHE A 176 -12.95 -6.69 -2.39
CA PHE A 176 -13.12 -8.16 -2.47
C PHE A 176 -11.78 -8.93 -2.65
N GLY A 177 -11.56 -9.98 -1.84
CA GLY A 177 -10.96 -11.30 -2.20
C GLY A 177 -9.44 -11.58 -2.11
N GLY A 178 -9.02 -12.52 -1.21
CA GLY A 178 -7.74 -13.30 -1.20
C GLY A 178 -6.46 -12.75 -0.52
N GLY A 179 -6.18 -13.10 0.74
CA GLY A 179 -5.17 -12.44 1.59
C GLY A 179 -3.88 -13.23 1.82
N GLY A 180 -2.77 -12.50 2.01
CA GLY A 180 -1.49 -13.04 2.47
C GLY A 180 -1.13 -12.54 3.88
N GLY A 181 -1.31 -13.41 4.88
CA GLY A 181 -0.94 -13.15 6.27
C GLY A 181 0.48 -13.64 6.61
N GLY A 182 1.29 -12.77 7.21
CA GLY A 182 2.67 -13.04 7.62
C GLY A 182 3.72 -12.25 6.81
N GLY A 183 4.66 -11.59 7.48
CA GLY A 183 5.78 -10.84 6.86
C GLY A 183 6.21 -9.63 7.69
N SER A 184 7.38 -9.06 7.38
CA SER A 184 7.86 -7.79 7.95
C SER A 184 7.42 -6.61 7.08
N GLY A 185 6.99 -5.50 7.68
CA GLY A 185 6.64 -4.28 6.95
C GLY A 185 6.35 -3.11 7.87
N ASN A 186 6.30 -1.92 7.29
CA ASN A 186 5.93 -0.67 7.94
C ASN A 186 4.75 -0.06 7.18
N LEU A 187 3.70 0.36 7.90
CA LEU A 187 2.53 1.06 7.37
C LEU A 187 2.13 2.19 8.29
N VAL A 188 1.63 3.26 7.67
CA VAL A 188 0.74 4.20 8.31
C VAL A 188 -0.48 4.42 7.42
N VAL A 189 -1.67 4.27 8.00
CA VAL A 189 -2.93 4.77 7.44
C VAL A 189 -3.34 6.00 8.25
N HIS A 190 -3.57 7.11 7.57
CA HIS A 190 -4.09 8.33 8.17
C HIS A 190 -5.43 8.66 7.54
N ASP A 191 -6.40 8.83 8.42
CA ASP A 191 -7.77 9.22 8.13
C ASP A 191 -7.92 10.69 8.50
N ALA A 192 -8.08 11.57 7.51
CA ALA A 192 -8.25 13.01 7.76
C ALA A 192 -9.68 13.36 8.21
N SER A 193 -10.61 12.41 8.18
CA SER A 193 -11.99 12.62 8.65
C SER A 193 -12.17 12.42 10.16
N ASN A 194 -11.15 11.89 10.86
CA ASN A 194 -11.13 11.61 12.30
C ASN A 194 -10.06 12.39 13.06
#